data_AF-A0A917FY12-F1
#
_entry.id   AF-A0A917FY12-F1
#
_cell.length_a   1.000
_cell.length_b   1.000
_cell.length_c   1.000
_cell.angle_alpha   90.00
_cell.angle_beta   90.00
_cell.angle_gamma   90.00
#
_symmetry.space_group_name_H-M   'P 1'
#
loop_
_entity.id
_entity.type
_entity.pdbx_description
1 polymer ?
#
loop_
_entity_poly.entity_id
_entity_poly.type
_entity_poly.pdbx_seq_one_letter_code
_entity_poly.pdbx_strand_id
1 'polypeptide(L)' 'MIQTITNYGFVILGSIWGTVYTGSLIPKLWQQKNYRGAIGMTVLACCTLILPTLMTWYGQSHYNNL' A
#
# COMPACT_ATOMS: atom_id res chain seq x y z
N MET A 1 -13.98 -18.28 3.16
CA MET A 1 -12.65 -18.73 2.67
C MET A 1 -12.24 -18.07 1.36
N ILE A 2 -13.03 -18.14 0.28
CA ILE A 2 -12.66 -17.53 -1.01
C ILE A 2 -12.49 -16.00 -0.92
N GLN A 3 -13.42 -15.29 -0.27
CA GLN A 3 -13.31 -13.84 -0.07
C GLN A 3 -12.07 -13.42 0.74
N THR A 4 -11.69 -14.21 1.75
CA THR A 4 -10.51 -13.94 2.56
C THR A 4 -9.24 -14.05 1.73
N ILE A 5 -9.13 -15.10 0.90
CA ILE A 5 -8.00 -15.30 -0.02
C ILE A 5 -7.92 -14.18 -1.06
N THR A 6 -9.06 -13.76 -1.62
CA THR A 6 -9.11 -12.63 -2.56
C THR A 6 -8.62 -11.33 -1.91
N ASN A 7 -9.03 -11.05 -0.67
CA ASN A 7 -8.55 -9.88 0.07
C ASN A 7 -7.03 -9.92 0.29
N TYR A 8 -6.49 -11.04 0.78
CA TYR A 8 -5.04 -11.17 0.96
C TYR A 8 -4.27 -11.02 -0.36
N GLY A 9 -4.76 -11.61 -1.46
CA GLY A 9 -4.16 -11.46 -2.79
C GLY A 9 -4.14 -10.00 -3.25
N PHE A 10 -5.22 -9.26 -3.03
CA PHE A 10 -5.32 -7.85 -3.39
C PHE A 10 -4.36 -6.97 -2.56
N VAL A 11 -4.23 -7.26 -1.26
CA VAL A 11 -3.28 -6.59 -0.37
C VAL A 11 -1.83 -6.79 -0.82
N ILE A 12 -1.46 -8.03 -1.15
CA ILE A 12 -0.09 -8.37 -1.57
C ILE A 12 0.23 -7.69 -2.91
N LEU A 13 -0.68 -7.77 -3.89
CA LEU A 13 -0.50 -7.11 -5.18
C LEU A 13 -0.42 -5.59 -5.05
N GLY A 14 -1.27 -4.99 -4.22
CA GLY A 14 -1.24 -3.55 -3.94
C GLY A 14 0.06 -3.11 -3.25
N SER A 15 0.58 -3.91 -2.32
CA SER A 15 1.83 -3.62 -1.60
C SER A 15 3.05 -3.74 -2.51
N ILE A 16 3.10 -4.78 -3.36
CA ILE A 16 4.17 -4.95 -4.36
C ILE A 16 4.12 -3.81 -5.38
N TRP A 17 2.93 -3.47 -5.87
CA TRP A 17 2.77 -2.36 -6.82
C TRP A 17 3.20 -1.02 -6.21
N GLY A 18 2.76 -0.73 -4.99
CA GLY A 18 3.17 0.47 -4.24
C GLY A 18 4.69 0.52 -4.05
N THR A 19 5.31 -0.59 -3.64
CA THR A 19 6.77 -0.64 -3.42
C THR A 19 7.55 -0.44 -4.72
N VAL A 20 7.14 -1.09 -5.82
CA VAL A 20 7.79 -0.95 -7.14
C VAL A 20 7.61 0.46 -7.69
N TYR A 21 6.40 1.03 -7.58
CA TYR A 21 6.10 2.38 -8.05
C TYR A 21 6.93 3.42 -7.26
N THR A 22 6.91 3.34 -5.94
CA THR A 22 7.66 4.27 -5.09
C THR A 22 9.17 4.10 -5.28
N GLY A 23 9.66 2.86 -5.32
CA GLY A 23 11.08 2.54 -5.53
C GLY A 23 11.61 2.96 -6.90
N SER A 24 10.77 3.00 -7.94
CA SER A 24 11.14 3.51 -9.27
C SER A 24 11.15 5.04 -9.35
N LEU A 25 10.21 5.70 -8.66
CA LEU A 25 10.05 7.16 -8.75
C LEU A 25 10.92 7.93 -7.75
N ILE A 26 11.20 7.40 -6.56
CA ILE A 26 12.09 8.04 -5.56
C ILE A 26 13.47 8.39 -6.14
N PRO A 27 14.23 7.47 -6.76
CA PRO A 27 15.56 7.79 -7.29
C PRO A 27 15.51 8.82 -8.43
N LYS A 28 14.48 8.77 -9.29
CA LYS A 28 14.27 9.76 -10.36
C LYS A 28 13.95 11.15 -9.80
N LEU A 29 13.10 11.23 -8.79
CA LEU A 29 12.74 12.48 -8.11
C LEU A 29 13.94 13.08 -7.35
N TRP A 30 14.78 12.23 -6.77
CA TRP A 30 16.00 12.63 -6.08
C TRP A 30 17.04 13.21 -7.05
N GLN A 31 17.20 12.58 -8.23
CA GLN A 31 18.06 13.11 -9.30
C GLN A 31 17.58 14.48 -9.83
N GLN A 32 16.27 14.73 -9.85
CA GLN A 32 15.73 16.03 -10.24
C GLN A 32 15.72 17.09 -9.12
N LYS A 33 16.28 16.80 -7.93
CA LYS A 33 16.18 17.66 -6.73
C LYS A 33 14.75 18.04 -6.38
N ASN A 34 13.77 17.25 -6.81
CA ASN A 34 12.36 17.56 -6.62
C ASN A 34 11.86 16.94 -5.31
N TYR A 35 12.32 17.50 -4.20
CA TYR A 35 12.07 16.99 -2.84
C TYR A 35 10.58 16.96 -2.48
N ARG A 36 9.77 17.86 -3.05
CA ARG A 36 8.31 17.88 -2.84
C ARG A 36 7.63 16.63 -3.39
N GLY A 37 8.07 16.16 -4.56
CA GLY A 37 7.56 14.92 -5.15
C GLY A 37 8.02 13.68 -4.39
N ALA A 38 9.26 13.68 -3.89
CA ALA A 38 9.77 12.58 -3.06
C ALA A 38 8.97 12.39 -1.77
N ILE A 39 8.62 13.49 -1.09
CA ILE A 39 7.75 13.46 0.10
C ILE A 39 6.37 12.93 -0.25
N GLY A 40 5.77 13.38 -1.37
CA GLY A 40 4.49 12.87 -1.86
C GLY A 40 4.51 11.36 -2.11
N MET A 41 5.61 10.85 -2.68
CA MET A 41 5.79 9.41 -2.88
C MET A 41 5.96 8.63 -1.59
N THR A 42 6.72 9.14 -0.62
CA THR A 42 6.84 8.50 0.69
C THR A 42 5.50 8.43 1.42
N VAL A 43 4.69 9.49 1.35
CA VAL A 43 3.34 9.49 1.92
C VAL A 43 2.44 8.49 1.19
N LEU A 44 2.50 8.44 -0.14
CA LEU A 44 1.73 7.49 -0.94
C LEU A 44 2.10 6.04 -0.61
N ALA A 45 3.40 5.74 -0.47
CA ALA A 45 3.90 4.42 -0.05
C ALA A 45 3.35 4.04 1.33
N CYS A 46 3.36 4.98 2.28
CA CYS A 46 2.82 4.79 3.62
C CYS A 46 1.31 4.49 3.56
N CYS A 47 0.54 5.23 2.76
CA CYS A 47 -0.88 4.96 2.54
C CYS A 47 -1.11 3.58 1.91
N THR A 48 -0.31 3.16 0.93
CA THR A 48 -0.43 1.83 0.31
C THR A 48 -0.10 0.68 1.25
N LEU A 49 0.63 0.91 2.34
CA LEU A 49 0.90 -0.09 3.40
C LEU A 49 -0.18 -0.08 4.50
N ILE A 50 -0.76 1.09 4.79
CA ILE A 50 -1.76 1.29 5.85
C ILE A 50 -3.18 0.89 5.40
N LEU A 51 -3.56 1.19 4.15
CA LEU A 51 -4.87 0.81 3.58
C LEU A 51 -5.15 -0.70 3.62
N PRO A 52 -4.24 -1.57 3.15
CA PRO A 52 -4.48 -3.01 3.17
C PRO A 52 -4.53 -3.59 4.59
N THR A 53 -3.71 -3.08 5.51
CA THR A 53 -3.71 -3.52 6.91
C THR A 53 -5.00 -3.12 7.62
N LEU A 54 -5.51 -1.91 7.37
CA LEU A 54 -6.83 -1.47 7.84
C LEU A 54 -7.97 -2.29 7.24
N MET A 55 -7.95 -2.61 5.94
CA MET A 55 -8.97 -3.46 5.33
C MET A 55 -8.97 -4.88 5.90
N THR A 56 -7.79 -5.44 6.18
CA THR A 56 -7.66 -6.75 6.82
C THR A 56 -8.22 -6.72 8.24
N TRP A 57 -7.91 -5.67 9.02
CA TRP A 57 -8.45 -5.47 10.36
C TRP A 57 -9.97 -5.28 10.38
N TYR A 58 -10.50 -4.43 9.51
CA TYR A 58 -11.94 -4.16 9.43
C TYR A 58 -12.70 -5.40 8.95
N GLY A 59 -12.17 -6.12 7.97
CA GLY A 59 -12.71 -7.40 7.55
C GLY A 59 -12.74 -8.42 8.68
N GLN A 60 -11.64 -8.57 9.42
CA GLN A 60 -11.54 -9.50 10.55
C GLN A 60 -12.46 -9.12 11.72
N SER A 61 -12.63 -7.82 12.00
CA SER A 61 -13.57 -7.34 13.01
C SER A 61 -15.03 -7.64 12.63
N HIS A 62 -15.38 -7.55 11.35
CA HIS A 62 -16.72 -7.86 10.88
C HIS A 62 -17.04 -9.36 10.89
N TYR A 63 -16.04 -10.24 10.73
CA TYR A 63 -16.20 -11.70 10.87
C TYR A 63 -16.23 -12.18 12.33
N ASN A 64 -15.60 -11.47 13.28
CA ASN A 64 -15.58 -11.84 14.71
C ASN A 64 -16.83 -11.39 15.50
N ASN A 65 -17.72 -10.60 14.90
CA ASN A 65 -18.98 -10.12 15.52
C ASN A 65 -20.23 -10.86 15.00
N LEU A 66 -20.05 -11.99 14.31
CA LEU A 66 -21.10 -12.94 13.86
C LEU A 66 -20.84 -14.30 14.50
#